data_AF-A0A7Y1UDR2-F1
#
_entry.id   AF-A0A7Y1UDR2-F1
#
_cell.length_a   1.000
_cell.length_b   1.000
_cell.length_c   1.000
_cell.angle_alpha   90.00
_cell.angle_beta   90.00
_cell.angle_gamma   90.00
#
_symmetry.space_group_name_H-M   'P 1'
#
loop_
_entity.id
_entity.type
_entity.pdbx_description
1 polymer ?
#
loop_
_entity_poly.entity_id
_entity_poly.type
_entity_poly.pdbx_seq_one_letter_code
_entity_poly.pdbx_strand_id
1 'polypeptide(L)'
;MLYEESNYSPPPRKFLSNYFVLIILTITLLSNNFCNAQNQINASVSTVAADDKPITDFYGFNGQNIISGNVTLDDPDFLKKLCDLYPATLRFPGGTIAMYWDWKTGQFLENDISSNSCLWSKERYDNSNFTPNTLLRLKSFVDKTGAAPIFDLNTVTSDKYYQLAQLYEAASLNIPIKYVEFGNELYSEKLCAFPYVYPTPTDYANEMLLWNDVFKGNTGSNGHFPYLETAVVGSIHRTIYDPNKEPF
;
A
#
# COMPACT_ATOMS: atom_id res chain seq x y z
N MET A 1 -6.34 79.89 53.62
CA MET A 1 -6.93 78.71 52.96
C MET A 1 -5.96 78.34 51.84
N LEU A 2 -5.09 77.38 52.13
CA LEU A 2 -3.98 76.93 51.25
C LEU A 2 -4.42 75.62 50.59
N TYR A 3 -4.25 75.52 49.27
CA TYR A 3 -4.41 74.26 48.52
C TYR A 3 -3.02 73.62 48.35
N GLU A 4 -2.89 72.35 48.76
CA GLU A 4 -1.73 71.48 48.47
C GLU A 4 -2.01 70.65 47.21
N GLU A 5 -1.09 70.70 46.24
CA GLU A 5 -1.06 69.80 45.08
C GLU A 5 -0.31 68.51 45.45
N SER A 6 -0.94 67.35 45.26
CA SER A 6 -0.31 66.04 45.43
C SER A 6 0.24 65.53 44.09
N ASN A 7 1.55 65.27 44.08
CA ASN A 7 2.29 64.72 42.94
C ASN A 7 1.98 63.22 42.76
N TYR A 8 1.34 62.86 41.65
CA TYR A 8 1.18 61.47 41.20
C TYR A 8 2.25 61.10 40.16
N SER A 9 3.04 60.07 40.44
CA SER A 9 4.03 59.50 39.51
C SER A 9 3.56 58.13 39.03
N PRO A 10 3.43 57.88 37.71
CA PRO A 10 3.00 56.58 37.20
C PRO A 10 4.17 55.57 37.17
N PRO A 11 3.89 54.26 37.31
CA PRO A 11 4.93 53.23 37.34
C PRO A 11 5.54 52.95 35.94
N PRO A 12 6.75 52.38 35.89
CA PRO A 12 7.49 52.19 34.64
C PRO A 12 6.90 51.06 33.78
N ARG A 13 6.49 51.41 32.55
CA ARG A 13 6.09 50.47 31.50
C ARG A 13 7.32 49.80 30.86
N LYS A 14 7.91 48.76 31.46
CA LYS A 14 9.01 47.99 30.81
C LYS A 14 9.06 46.48 31.10
N PHE A 15 7.92 45.79 31.28
CA PHE A 15 7.95 44.32 31.49
C PHE A 15 7.01 43.47 30.62
N LEU A 16 6.25 44.07 29.70
CA LEU A 16 5.27 43.31 28.90
C LEU A 16 5.68 43.06 27.43
N SER A 17 6.78 43.63 26.94
CA SER A 17 7.11 43.53 25.51
C SER A 17 7.80 42.22 25.10
N ASN A 18 8.52 41.54 26.01
CA ASN A 18 9.37 40.41 25.61
C ASN A 18 8.62 39.07 25.54
N TYR A 19 7.59 38.87 26.37
CA TYR A 19 6.74 37.67 26.30
C TYR A 19 5.78 37.69 25.12
N PHE A 20 5.34 38.88 24.68
CA PHE A 20 4.47 39.03 23.52
C PHE A 20 5.19 38.66 22.21
N VAL A 21 6.47 38.99 22.09
CA VAL A 21 7.28 38.66 20.90
C VAL A 21 7.59 37.16 20.83
N LEU A 22 7.83 36.49 21.97
CA LEU A 22 8.11 35.05 22.00
C LEU A 22 6.89 34.18 21.63
N ILE A 23 5.68 34.61 22.04
CA ILE A 23 4.41 33.93 21.70
C ILE A 23 4.08 34.09 20.21
N ILE A 24 4.37 35.26 19.62
CA ILE A 24 4.14 35.50 18.18
C ILE A 24 5.12 34.66 17.31
N LEU A 25 6.36 34.47 17.74
CA LEU A 25 7.34 33.63 17.01
C LEU A 25 7.02 32.13 17.07
N THR A 26 6.42 31.64 18.16
CA THR A 26 6.02 30.22 18.28
C THR A 26 4.76 29.89 17.49
N ILE A 27 3.82 30.84 17.36
CA ILE A 27 2.61 30.67 16.54
C ILE A 27 2.93 30.68 15.04
N THR A 28 3.94 31.44 14.60
CA THR A 28 4.36 31.51 13.18
C THR A 28 5.22 30.33 12.71
N LEU A 29 5.88 29.62 13.63
CA LEU A 29 6.64 28.40 13.32
C LEU A 29 5.77 27.13 13.24
N LEU A 30 4.61 27.12 13.91
CA LEU A 30 3.65 26.00 13.87
C LEU A 30 2.69 26.06 12.67
N SER A 31 2.53 27.21 12.03
CA SER A 31 1.59 27.39 10.90
C SER A 31 2.16 27.05 9.52
N ASN A 32 3.44 26.69 9.40
CA ASN A 32 4.08 26.37 8.11
C ASN A 32 4.22 24.87 7.80
N ASN A 33 3.74 23.97 8.66
CA ASN A 33 3.87 22.52 8.47
C ASN A 33 2.55 21.78 8.14
N PHE A 34 1.50 22.50 7.76
CA PHE A 34 0.30 21.89 7.22
C PHE A 34 0.18 22.22 5.74
N CYS A 35 0.14 21.18 4.91
CA CYS A 35 -0.19 21.27 3.50
C CYS A 35 -1.49 22.10 3.34
N ASN A 36 -1.45 23.12 2.48
CA ASN A 36 -2.50 24.10 2.29
C ASN A 36 -3.90 23.47 2.10
N ALA A 37 -4.81 23.73 3.03
CA ALA A 37 -6.25 23.56 2.82
C ALA A 37 -6.89 24.95 2.70
N GLN A 38 -6.97 25.48 1.46
CA GLN A 38 -7.72 26.69 1.17
C GLN A 38 -9.18 26.31 0.86
N ASN A 39 -10.09 26.63 1.79
CA ASN A 39 -11.52 26.67 1.51
C ASN A 39 -11.85 27.99 0.79
N GLN A 40 -12.30 27.91 -0.46
CA GLN A 40 -13.06 28.99 -1.09
C GLN A 40 -14.49 28.51 -1.38
N ILE A 41 -15.44 29.17 -0.75
CA ILE A 41 -16.87 29.02 -1.00
C ILE A 41 -17.26 30.07 -2.03
N ASN A 42 -17.98 29.69 -3.11
CA ASN A 42 -19.10 30.47 -3.65
C ASN A 42 -19.86 29.78 -4.80
N ALA A 43 -21.18 30.01 -4.78
CA ALA A 43 -22.23 29.78 -5.79
C ALA A 43 -22.80 28.36 -5.93
N SER A 44 -23.98 28.17 -5.32
CA SER A 44 -24.86 27.01 -5.47
C SER A 44 -25.59 27.04 -6.82
N VAL A 45 -25.14 26.20 -7.74
CA VAL A 45 -25.98 25.67 -8.82
C VAL A 45 -26.54 24.35 -8.32
N SER A 46 -27.87 24.23 -8.23
CA SER A 46 -28.51 22.96 -7.91
C SER A 46 -28.48 22.06 -9.16
N THR A 47 -27.30 21.54 -9.47
CA THR A 47 -27.19 20.27 -10.18
C THR A 47 -27.53 19.21 -9.15
N VAL A 48 -28.32 18.20 -9.53
CA VAL A 48 -28.39 16.97 -8.74
C VAL A 48 -26.95 16.45 -8.69
N ALA A 49 -26.26 16.73 -7.58
CA ALA A 49 -24.89 16.32 -7.40
C ALA A 49 -24.93 14.80 -7.46
N ALA A 50 -24.28 14.22 -8.48
CA ALA A 50 -23.70 12.92 -8.26
C ALA A 50 -22.90 13.01 -6.95
N ASP A 51 -22.91 11.97 -6.13
CA ASP A 51 -22.02 11.91 -4.97
C ASP A 51 -20.58 12.10 -5.50
N ASP A 52 -20.10 13.35 -5.52
CA ASP A 52 -18.76 13.74 -5.91
C ASP A 52 -17.83 13.30 -4.78
N LYS A 53 -17.66 11.98 -4.64
CA LYS A 53 -16.62 11.42 -3.78
C LYS A 53 -15.29 11.78 -4.44
N PRO A 54 -14.43 12.58 -3.79
CA PRO A 54 -13.12 12.87 -4.34
C PRO A 54 -12.38 11.55 -4.56
N ILE A 55 -11.85 11.35 -5.77
CA ILE A 55 -11.00 10.19 -6.07
C ILE A 55 -9.68 10.45 -5.35
N THR A 56 -9.53 9.83 -4.18
CA THR A 56 -8.37 10.02 -3.30
C THR A 56 -7.30 8.95 -3.53
N ASP A 57 -7.63 7.93 -4.32
CA ASP A 57 -6.81 6.75 -4.59
C ASP A 57 -6.46 6.54 -6.07
N PHE A 58 -6.54 7.60 -6.89
CA PHE A 58 -6.37 7.50 -8.34
C PHE A 58 -4.96 7.07 -8.78
N TYR A 59 -3.93 7.59 -8.11
CA TYR A 59 -2.55 7.46 -8.54
C TYR A 59 -1.76 6.55 -7.60
N GLY A 60 -1.03 5.58 -8.17
CA GLY A 60 -0.22 4.65 -7.42
C GLY A 60 0.88 4.00 -8.23
N PHE A 61 1.72 3.23 -7.54
CA PHE A 61 2.85 2.52 -8.15
C PHE A 61 2.62 1.02 -8.19
N ASN A 62 3.17 0.37 -9.23
CA ASN A 62 3.31 -1.08 -9.26
C ASN A 62 4.68 -1.47 -8.69
N GLY A 63 4.67 -2.30 -7.66
CA GLY A 63 5.86 -2.74 -6.93
C GLY A 63 6.73 -3.75 -7.65
N GLN A 64 6.38 -4.23 -8.86
CA GLN A 64 7.14 -5.31 -9.51
C GLN A 64 8.63 -4.96 -9.67
N ASN A 65 8.96 -3.67 -9.78
CA ASN A 65 10.34 -3.21 -9.97
C ASN A 65 11.17 -3.13 -8.67
N ILE A 66 10.59 -3.41 -7.49
CA ILE A 66 11.30 -3.40 -6.20
C ILE A 66 12.36 -4.51 -6.12
N ILE A 67 12.35 -5.46 -7.04
CA ILE A 67 13.34 -6.55 -7.11
C ILE A 67 14.51 -6.25 -8.04
N SER A 68 14.44 -5.17 -8.82
CA SER A 68 15.46 -4.83 -9.80
C SER A 68 16.46 -3.81 -9.26
N GLY A 69 17.76 -4.11 -9.35
CA GLY A 69 18.82 -3.14 -9.09
C GLY A 69 19.13 -2.85 -7.62
N ASN A 70 18.81 -3.78 -6.70
CA ASN A 70 19.04 -3.63 -5.25
C ASN A 70 18.32 -2.42 -4.60
N VAL A 71 17.28 -1.90 -5.23
CA VAL A 71 16.45 -0.85 -4.65
C VAL A 71 15.48 -1.46 -3.65
N THR A 72 15.39 -0.87 -2.47
CA THR A 72 14.57 -1.37 -1.38
C THR A 72 13.53 -0.32 -0.99
N LEU A 73 12.39 -0.74 -0.46
CA LEU A 73 11.29 0.15 -0.08
C LEU A 73 11.64 1.11 1.06
N ASP A 74 12.77 0.88 1.74
CA ASP A 74 13.37 1.74 2.77
C ASP A 74 14.55 2.58 2.26
N ASP A 75 14.88 2.54 0.95
CA ASP A 75 15.94 3.35 0.37
C ASP A 75 15.60 4.85 0.48
N PRO A 76 16.41 5.67 1.18
CA PRO A 76 16.07 7.07 1.43
C PRO A 76 15.97 7.93 0.18
N ASP A 77 16.79 7.66 -0.84
CA ASP A 77 16.82 8.43 -2.08
C ASP A 77 15.62 8.09 -2.96
N PHE A 78 15.23 6.81 -2.99
CA PHE A 78 14.00 6.34 -3.62
C PHE A 78 12.77 6.95 -2.95
N LEU A 79 12.67 6.84 -1.61
CA LEU A 79 11.54 7.37 -0.85
C LEU A 79 11.40 8.88 -1.00
N LYS A 80 12.51 9.63 -0.95
CA LYS A 80 12.49 11.08 -1.15
C LYS A 80 11.87 11.47 -2.47
N LYS A 81 12.19 10.76 -3.56
CA LYS A 81 11.64 11.04 -4.90
C LYS A 81 10.17 10.64 -5.02
N LEU A 82 9.74 9.58 -4.35
CA LEU A 82 8.36 9.12 -4.41
C LEU A 82 7.40 9.95 -3.55
N CYS A 83 7.86 10.51 -2.43
CA CYS A 83 7.06 11.41 -1.61
C CYS A 83 6.49 12.58 -2.40
N ASP A 84 7.29 13.17 -3.29
CA ASP A 84 6.90 14.33 -4.09
C ASP A 84 5.79 14.00 -5.11
N LEU A 85 5.56 12.71 -5.38
CA LEU A 85 4.53 12.22 -6.30
C LEU A 85 3.20 11.91 -5.59
N TYR A 86 3.15 12.00 -4.26
CA TYR A 86 1.96 11.76 -3.44
C TYR A 86 1.16 10.51 -3.89
N PRO A 87 1.80 9.32 -3.97
CA PRO A 87 1.08 8.11 -4.33
C PRO A 87 0.01 7.81 -3.29
N ALA A 88 -1.19 7.53 -3.76
CA ALA A 88 -2.23 7.03 -2.89
C ALA A 88 -2.09 5.53 -2.64
N THR A 89 -1.53 4.78 -3.59
CA THR A 89 -1.36 3.33 -3.46
C THR A 89 -0.01 2.80 -3.93
N LEU A 90 0.38 1.65 -3.37
CA LEU A 90 1.47 0.81 -3.87
C LEU A 90 0.97 -0.63 -3.99
N ARG A 91 0.95 -1.17 -5.21
CA ARG A 91 0.66 -2.59 -5.43
C ARG A 91 1.89 -3.41 -5.07
N PHE A 92 1.81 -4.21 -4.00
CA PHE A 92 2.95 -4.88 -3.38
C PHE A 92 2.76 -6.41 -3.28
N PRO A 93 3.78 -7.21 -3.66
CA PRO A 93 4.94 -6.79 -4.44
C PRO A 93 4.54 -6.46 -5.89
N GLY A 94 3.32 -6.82 -6.32
CA GLY A 94 2.81 -6.51 -7.66
C GLY A 94 3.43 -7.38 -8.76
N GLY A 95 2.72 -7.49 -9.87
CA GLY A 95 3.23 -8.05 -11.10
C GLY A 95 3.38 -9.57 -11.08
N THR A 96 4.10 -10.12 -12.05
CA THR A 96 4.30 -11.57 -12.16
C THR A 96 4.96 -12.15 -10.90
N ILE A 97 5.80 -11.36 -10.23
CA ILE A 97 6.60 -11.79 -9.08
C ILE A 97 5.75 -12.08 -7.84
N ALA A 98 4.57 -11.45 -7.74
CA ALA A 98 3.66 -11.64 -6.61
C ALA A 98 3.23 -13.10 -6.45
N MET A 99 3.09 -13.81 -7.57
CA MET A 99 2.71 -15.22 -7.62
C MET A 99 3.82 -16.19 -7.19
N TYR A 100 4.96 -15.68 -6.73
CA TYR A 100 6.08 -16.47 -6.20
C TYR A 100 6.62 -15.88 -4.90
N TRP A 101 6.00 -14.82 -4.39
CA TRP A 101 6.55 -14.02 -3.31
C TRP A 101 6.29 -14.65 -1.94
N ASP A 102 7.35 -14.71 -1.16
CA ASP A 102 7.35 -14.98 0.28
C ASP A 102 7.38 -13.64 1.02
N TRP A 103 6.24 -13.28 1.61
CA TRP A 103 6.11 -12.05 2.38
C TRP A 103 6.92 -12.05 3.68
N LYS A 104 7.23 -13.22 4.24
CA LYS A 104 7.93 -13.37 5.51
C LYS A 104 9.41 -13.07 5.32
N THR A 105 10.00 -13.60 4.27
CA THR A 105 11.40 -13.32 3.93
C THR A 105 11.55 -12.04 3.12
N GLY A 106 10.51 -11.59 2.42
CA GLY A 106 10.59 -10.48 1.48
C GLY A 106 11.35 -10.85 0.21
N GLN A 107 11.33 -12.12 -0.17
CA GLN A 107 11.97 -12.69 -1.34
C GLN A 107 11.02 -13.69 -2.01
N PHE A 108 11.52 -14.51 -2.92
CA PHE A 108 10.75 -15.57 -3.53
C PHE A 108 10.71 -16.82 -2.64
N LEU A 109 9.64 -17.61 -2.74
CA LEU A 109 9.58 -18.95 -2.16
C LEU A 109 10.61 -19.87 -2.86
N GLU A 110 11.58 -20.37 -2.10
CA GLU A 110 12.81 -21.03 -2.58
C GLU A 110 12.55 -22.25 -3.49
N ASN A 111 11.47 -22.99 -3.24
CA ASN A 111 11.11 -24.17 -4.03
C ASN A 111 10.51 -23.84 -5.41
N ASP A 112 9.99 -22.62 -5.57
CA ASP A 112 9.10 -22.27 -6.69
C ASP A 112 9.80 -21.49 -7.81
N ILE A 113 11.03 -21.02 -7.58
CA ILE A 113 11.89 -20.50 -8.66
C ILE A 113 12.54 -21.65 -9.44
N SER A 114 12.47 -22.90 -8.94
CA SER A 114 13.07 -24.07 -9.60
C SER A 114 12.52 -24.29 -11.03
N SER A 115 13.19 -25.16 -11.82
CA SER A 115 13.25 -25.25 -13.30
C SER A 115 12.00 -25.02 -14.16
N ASN A 116 10.80 -24.97 -13.58
CA ASN A 116 9.52 -24.75 -14.26
C ASN A 116 8.86 -23.41 -13.90
N SER A 117 9.55 -22.52 -13.19
CA SER A 117 9.08 -21.15 -12.97
C SER A 117 9.04 -20.37 -14.28
N CYS A 118 7.85 -19.89 -14.65
CA CYS A 118 7.61 -19.10 -15.85
C CYS A 118 7.98 -17.62 -15.66
N LEU A 119 8.73 -17.36 -14.59
CA LEU A 119 9.50 -16.16 -14.42
C LEU A 119 10.54 -16.16 -15.55
N TRP A 120 10.24 -15.44 -16.62
CA TRP A 120 11.15 -15.05 -17.72
C TRP A 120 12.44 -14.35 -17.24
N SER A 121 12.60 -14.24 -15.93
CA SER A 121 13.66 -13.60 -15.19
C SER A 121 14.28 -14.51 -14.12
N LYS A 122 14.05 -15.85 -14.16
CA LYS A 122 14.79 -16.80 -13.30
C LYS A 122 16.29 -16.54 -13.33
N GLU A 123 16.88 -16.37 -14.52
CA GLU A 123 18.31 -16.00 -14.67
C GLU A 123 18.67 -14.61 -14.09
N ARG A 124 17.71 -13.68 -14.09
CA ARG A 124 17.85 -12.33 -13.49
C ARG A 124 17.79 -12.39 -11.97
N TYR A 125 17.16 -13.42 -11.39
CA TYR A 125 16.96 -13.55 -9.95
C TYR A 125 17.97 -14.51 -9.30
N ASP A 126 18.27 -15.65 -9.93
CA ASP A 126 19.24 -16.65 -9.46
C ASP A 126 20.66 -16.09 -9.31
N ASN A 127 21.01 -15.06 -10.10
CA ASN A 127 22.33 -14.42 -10.08
C ASN A 127 22.36 -13.07 -9.34
N SER A 128 21.24 -12.67 -8.73
CA SER A 128 21.14 -11.37 -8.07
C SER A 128 21.27 -11.51 -6.56
N ASN A 129 22.19 -10.76 -5.94
CA ASN A 129 22.19 -10.52 -4.51
C ASN A 129 21.01 -9.59 -4.16
N PHE A 130 19.80 -10.08 -4.32
CA PHE A 130 18.60 -9.29 -4.08
C PHE A 130 18.46 -9.00 -2.60
N THR A 131 18.31 -7.72 -2.25
CA THR A 131 18.06 -7.32 -0.87
C THR A 131 16.57 -7.42 -0.57
N PRO A 132 16.13 -8.25 0.40
CA PRO A 132 14.73 -8.55 0.60
C PRO A 132 13.82 -7.33 0.82
N ASN A 133 12.63 -7.29 0.23
CA ASN A 133 11.61 -6.29 0.56
C ASN A 133 10.57 -6.90 1.52
N THR A 134 10.87 -6.82 2.82
CA THR A 134 10.00 -7.33 3.89
C THR A 134 8.82 -6.39 4.17
N LEU A 135 7.84 -6.86 4.95
CA LEU A 135 6.75 -6.00 5.44
C LEU A 135 7.26 -4.81 6.26
N LEU A 136 8.40 -4.92 6.95
CA LEU A 136 8.99 -3.79 7.68
C LEU A 136 9.50 -2.68 6.73
N ARG A 137 9.98 -3.07 5.55
CA ARG A 137 10.37 -2.09 4.51
C ARG A 137 9.15 -1.49 3.83
N LEU A 138 8.11 -2.28 3.63
CA LEU A 138 6.80 -1.77 3.21
C LEU A 138 6.26 -0.75 4.23
N LYS A 139 6.37 -1.02 5.54
CA LYS A 139 5.99 -0.05 6.58
C LYS A 139 6.77 1.26 6.46
N SER A 140 8.08 1.20 6.20
CA SER A 140 8.90 2.40 5.98
C SER A 140 8.39 3.23 4.79
N PHE A 141 8.01 2.57 3.70
CA PHE A 141 7.39 3.23 2.55
C PHE A 141 6.04 3.87 2.90
N VAL A 142 5.17 3.13 3.59
CA VAL A 142 3.83 3.60 3.99
C VAL A 142 3.93 4.80 4.91
N ASP A 143 4.81 4.77 5.91
CA ASP A 143 5.00 5.89 6.85
C ASP A 143 5.48 7.15 6.17
N LYS A 144 6.31 6.97 5.14
CA LYS A 144 6.98 8.08 4.49
C LYS A 144 6.12 8.72 3.40
N THR A 145 5.29 7.93 2.73
CA THR A 145 4.46 8.38 1.60
C THR A 145 2.99 8.57 1.96
N GLY A 146 2.50 7.91 3.01
CA GLY A 146 1.07 7.84 3.33
C GLY A 146 0.26 6.93 2.41
N ALA A 147 0.89 6.27 1.44
CA ALA A 147 0.21 5.40 0.49
C ALA A 147 -0.36 4.14 1.17
N ALA A 148 -1.55 3.72 0.74
CA ALA A 148 -2.13 2.44 1.15
C ALA A 148 -1.64 1.29 0.25
N PRO A 149 -1.13 0.19 0.82
CA PRO A 149 -0.77 -0.96 -0.01
C PRO A 149 -1.99 -1.62 -0.64
N ILE A 150 -1.82 -2.08 -1.88
CA ILE A 150 -2.65 -3.12 -2.50
C ILE A 150 -1.85 -4.41 -2.41
N PHE A 151 -2.27 -5.34 -1.55
CA PHE A 151 -1.59 -6.62 -1.38
C PHE A 151 -1.94 -7.53 -2.55
N ASP A 152 -1.01 -7.66 -3.50
CA ASP A 152 -1.10 -8.60 -4.61
C ASP A 152 -0.65 -9.97 -4.11
N LEU A 153 -1.61 -10.88 -3.91
CA LEU A 153 -1.40 -12.13 -3.21
C LEU A 153 -0.79 -13.19 -4.11
N ASN A 154 0.07 -14.01 -3.52
CA ASN A 154 0.53 -15.23 -4.15
C ASN A 154 -0.58 -16.29 -4.16
N THR A 155 -1.39 -16.32 -5.21
CA THR A 155 -2.47 -17.30 -5.37
C THR A 155 -2.03 -18.58 -6.08
N VAL A 156 -0.79 -18.66 -6.56
CA VAL A 156 -0.33 -19.77 -7.41
C VAL A 156 0.53 -20.74 -6.63
N THR A 157 1.56 -20.26 -5.94
CA THR A 157 2.55 -21.11 -5.27
C THR A 157 2.44 -21.08 -3.74
N SER A 158 1.47 -20.33 -3.22
CA SER A 158 1.14 -20.25 -1.80
C SER A 158 -0.32 -20.60 -1.57
N ASP A 159 -0.73 -20.73 -0.31
CA ASP A 159 -2.12 -20.92 0.07
C ASP A 159 -2.73 -19.70 0.78
N LYS A 160 -4.06 -19.67 0.82
CA LYS A 160 -4.87 -18.59 1.42
C LYS A 160 -4.60 -18.34 2.91
N TYR A 161 -4.27 -19.36 3.70
CA TYR A 161 -3.99 -19.16 5.13
C TYR A 161 -2.62 -18.54 5.34
N TYR A 162 -1.63 -18.94 4.54
CA TYR A 162 -0.31 -18.31 4.54
C TYR A 162 -0.39 -16.83 4.11
N GLN A 163 -1.17 -16.53 3.07
CA GLN A 163 -1.39 -15.15 2.63
C GLN A 163 -2.28 -14.34 3.61
N LEU A 164 -3.24 -14.97 4.31
CA LEU A 164 -3.98 -14.31 5.39
C LEU A 164 -3.05 -13.92 6.54
N ALA A 165 -2.07 -14.77 6.88
CA ALA A 165 -1.08 -14.46 7.92
C ALA A 165 -0.22 -13.22 7.56
N GLN A 166 0.01 -12.96 6.27
CA GLN A 166 0.63 -11.71 5.80
C GLN A 166 -0.16 -10.49 6.27
N LEU A 167 -1.49 -10.50 6.09
CA LEU A 167 -2.34 -9.37 6.45
C LEU A 167 -2.37 -9.15 7.96
N TYR A 168 -2.33 -10.23 8.74
CA TYR A 168 -2.18 -10.16 10.19
C TYR A 168 -0.86 -9.51 10.63
N GLU A 169 0.25 -9.92 10.02
CA GLU A 169 1.54 -9.32 10.32
C GLU A 169 1.61 -7.86 9.87
N ALA A 170 1.06 -7.55 8.69
CA ALA A 170 0.99 -6.17 8.23
C ALA A 170 0.13 -5.30 9.17
N ALA A 171 -1.00 -5.80 9.65
CA ALA A 171 -1.81 -5.13 10.67
C ALA A 171 -1.06 -4.97 12.01
N SER A 172 -0.29 -5.97 12.44
CA SER A 172 0.53 -5.90 13.66
C SER A 172 1.59 -4.79 13.58
N LEU A 173 2.07 -4.51 12.37
CA LEU A 173 2.99 -3.42 12.05
C LEU A 173 2.28 -2.08 11.83
N ASN A 174 0.97 -1.97 11.98
CA ASN A 174 0.16 -0.77 11.63
C ASN A 174 0.26 -0.37 10.14
N ILE A 175 0.40 -1.34 9.25
CA ILE A 175 0.24 -1.12 7.82
C ILE A 175 -1.27 -1.14 7.49
N PRO A 176 -1.81 -0.17 6.73
CA PRO A 176 -3.21 -0.16 6.34
C PRO A 176 -3.57 -1.40 5.52
N ILE A 177 -4.59 -2.13 5.97
CA ILE A 177 -5.13 -3.31 5.27
C ILE A 177 -6.45 -2.92 4.62
N LYS A 178 -6.41 -2.37 3.41
CA LYS A 178 -7.62 -1.92 2.71
C LYS A 178 -7.87 -2.72 1.43
N TYR A 179 -6.83 -2.90 0.62
CA TYR A 179 -6.94 -3.48 -0.71
C TYR A 179 -6.17 -4.78 -0.83
N VAL A 180 -6.82 -5.79 -1.40
CA VAL A 180 -6.22 -7.08 -1.75
C VAL A 180 -6.52 -7.36 -3.21
N GLU A 181 -5.53 -7.87 -3.94
CA GLU A 181 -5.69 -8.36 -5.29
C GLU A 181 -5.30 -9.83 -5.36
N PHE A 182 -6.10 -10.61 -6.06
CA PHE A 182 -5.95 -12.06 -6.13
C PHE A 182 -5.12 -12.50 -7.35
N GLY A 183 -3.81 -12.28 -7.29
CA GLY A 183 -2.84 -12.69 -8.30
C GLY A 183 -2.69 -11.69 -9.45
N ASN A 184 -1.95 -12.08 -10.49
CA ASN A 184 -1.58 -11.19 -11.60
C ASN A 184 -1.71 -11.88 -12.97
N GLU A 185 -2.47 -11.28 -13.89
CA GLU A 185 -2.49 -11.63 -15.33
C GLU A 185 -2.61 -13.13 -15.65
N LEU A 186 -3.53 -13.85 -14.99
CA LEU A 186 -3.72 -15.29 -15.19
C LEU A 186 -4.16 -15.66 -16.63
N TYR A 187 -4.56 -14.68 -17.43
CA TYR A 187 -4.83 -14.84 -18.85
C TYR A 187 -3.56 -15.02 -19.71
N SER A 188 -2.38 -14.62 -19.22
CA SER A 188 -1.16 -14.52 -20.01
C SER A 188 -0.59 -15.89 -20.38
N GLU A 189 -0.36 -16.11 -21.69
CA GLU A 189 0.28 -17.32 -22.22
C GLU A 189 1.78 -17.44 -21.92
N LYS A 190 2.40 -16.34 -21.49
CA LYS A 190 3.81 -16.31 -21.10
C LYS A 190 4.04 -16.93 -19.72
N LEU A 191 2.97 -17.33 -19.04
CA LEU A 191 2.98 -17.83 -17.66
C LEU A 191 2.53 -19.30 -17.68
N CYS A 192 3.49 -20.17 -17.99
CA CYS A 192 3.30 -21.59 -18.24
C CYS A 192 2.73 -22.44 -17.07
N ALA A 193 2.76 -22.00 -15.81
CA ALA A 193 2.24 -22.77 -14.67
C ALA A 193 0.73 -22.53 -14.40
N PHE A 194 0.18 -21.40 -14.85
CA PHE A 194 -1.15 -20.96 -14.40
C PHE A 194 -2.34 -21.74 -14.97
N PRO A 195 -2.30 -22.23 -16.23
CA PRO A 195 -3.36 -23.08 -16.76
C PRO A 195 -3.54 -24.40 -15.99
N TYR A 196 -2.56 -24.81 -15.20
CA TYR A 196 -2.64 -26.01 -14.37
C TYR A 196 -3.27 -25.75 -12.99
N VAL A 197 -3.07 -24.55 -12.44
CA VAL A 197 -3.67 -24.14 -11.16
C VAL A 197 -5.13 -23.78 -11.36
N TYR A 198 -5.44 -23.02 -12.43
CA TYR A 198 -6.79 -22.59 -12.77
C TYR A 198 -7.10 -22.84 -14.26
N PRO A 199 -7.58 -24.05 -14.62
CA PRO A 199 -7.82 -24.43 -16.02
C PRO A 199 -8.86 -23.55 -16.73
N THR A 200 -9.86 -23.09 -15.96
CA THR A 200 -10.93 -22.23 -16.47
C THR A 200 -11.10 -20.97 -15.63
N PRO A 201 -11.71 -19.91 -16.18
CA PRO A 201 -12.09 -18.73 -15.40
C PRO A 201 -13.06 -19.07 -14.26
N THR A 202 -13.88 -20.11 -14.43
CA THR A 202 -14.79 -20.60 -13.38
C THR A 202 -14.03 -21.24 -12.22
N ASP A 203 -12.99 -22.04 -12.50
CA ASP A 203 -12.16 -22.63 -11.44
C ASP A 203 -11.44 -21.54 -10.65
N TYR A 204 -10.86 -20.55 -11.35
CA TYR A 204 -10.27 -19.38 -10.71
C TYR A 204 -11.28 -18.61 -9.85
N ALA A 205 -12.45 -18.28 -10.40
CA ALA A 205 -13.47 -17.52 -9.68
C ALA A 205 -13.96 -18.26 -8.43
N ASN A 206 -14.18 -19.57 -8.53
CA ASN A 206 -14.59 -20.39 -7.39
C ASN A 206 -13.53 -20.42 -6.30
N GLU A 207 -12.24 -20.57 -6.64
CA GLU A 207 -11.17 -20.50 -5.64
C GLU A 207 -11.09 -19.11 -5.01
N MET A 208 -11.21 -18.03 -5.78
CA MET A 208 -11.14 -16.66 -5.23
C MET A 208 -12.32 -16.31 -4.34
N LEU A 209 -13.50 -16.92 -4.55
CA LEU A 209 -14.60 -16.83 -3.60
C LEU A 209 -14.22 -17.45 -2.24
N LEU A 210 -13.55 -18.62 -2.24
CA LEU A 210 -13.07 -19.25 -1.02
C LEU A 210 -11.99 -18.42 -0.31
N TRP A 211 -11.06 -17.82 -1.06
CA TRP A 211 -10.07 -16.89 -0.51
C TRP A 211 -10.75 -15.67 0.13
N ASN A 212 -11.65 -15.02 -0.60
CA ASN A 212 -12.39 -13.85 -0.10
C ASN A 212 -13.21 -14.18 1.16
N ASP A 213 -13.85 -15.35 1.20
CA ASP A 213 -14.61 -15.79 2.38
C ASP A 213 -13.71 -16.04 3.59
N VAL A 214 -12.53 -16.63 3.41
CA VAL A 214 -11.55 -16.79 4.50
C VAL A 214 -11.06 -15.42 5.00
N PHE A 215 -10.83 -14.47 4.12
CA PHE A 215 -10.24 -13.17 4.48
C PHE A 215 -11.27 -12.27 5.18
N LYS A 216 -12.52 -12.27 4.70
CA LYS A 216 -13.61 -11.46 5.27
C LYS A 216 -14.36 -12.17 6.41
N GLY A 217 -14.26 -13.50 6.49
CA GLY A 217 -14.96 -14.39 7.43
C GLY A 217 -16.47 -14.45 7.22
N ASN A 218 -16.91 -14.52 5.96
CA ASN A 218 -18.35 -14.55 5.61
C ASN A 218 -19.05 -15.86 6.01
N THR A 219 -18.32 -16.90 6.42
CA THR A 219 -18.83 -18.26 6.67
C THR A 219 -18.86 -18.65 8.16
N GLY A 220 -18.90 -17.69 9.08
CA GLY A 220 -18.98 -17.95 10.53
C GLY A 220 -17.61 -18.22 11.19
N SER A 221 -16.53 -18.06 10.45
CA SER A 221 -15.22 -17.73 10.99
C SER A 221 -15.24 -16.27 11.46
N ASN A 222 -14.68 -15.96 12.62
CA ASN A 222 -14.59 -14.59 13.13
C ASN A 222 -13.93 -13.70 12.07
N GLY A 223 -14.71 -12.89 11.33
CA GLY A 223 -14.24 -12.03 10.25
C GLY A 223 -12.91 -11.37 10.58
N HIS A 224 -11.88 -11.68 9.78
CA HIS A 224 -10.52 -11.23 10.05
C HIS A 224 -10.33 -9.79 9.53
N PHE A 225 -10.82 -9.52 8.32
CA PHE A 225 -10.82 -8.19 7.70
C PHE A 225 -12.10 -7.95 6.86
N PRO A 226 -13.28 -7.76 7.50
CA PRO A 226 -14.57 -7.66 6.79
C PRO A 226 -14.70 -6.44 5.88
N TYR A 227 -13.84 -5.44 6.06
CA TYR A 227 -13.80 -4.19 5.29
C TYR A 227 -12.88 -4.24 4.06
N LEU A 228 -12.27 -5.39 3.75
CA LEU A 228 -11.39 -5.52 2.59
C LEU A 228 -12.11 -5.21 1.27
N GLU A 229 -11.46 -4.39 0.46
CA GLU A 229 -11.80 -4.21 -0.95
C GLU A 229 -10.92 -5.17 -1.77
N THR A 230 -11.57 -6.03 -2.55
CA THR A 230 -10.91 -7.15 -3.22
C THR A 230 -11.02 -7.01 -4.73
N ALA A 231 -9.90 -7.17 -5.43
CA ALA A 231 -9.83 -7.25 -6.88
C ALA A 231 -9.48 -8.67 -7.34
N VAL A 232 -10.06 -9.08 -8.46
CA VAL A 232 -9.72 -10.31 -9.19
C VAL A 232 -9.12 -9.94 -10.53
N VAL A 233 -8.29 -10.81 -11.09
CA VAL A 233 -7.66 -10.58 -12.39
C VAL A 233 -8.33 -11.38 -13.51
N GLY A 234 -8.07 -10.97 -14.75
CA GLY A 234 -8.52 -11.74 -15.91
C GLY A 234 -7.88 -13.13 -15.95
N SER A 235 -8.67 -14.13 -16.35
CA SER A 235 -8.24 -15.50 -16.63
C SER A 235 -8.85 -15.97 -17.96
N ILE A 236 -8.29 -17.00 -18.59
CA ILE A 236 -8.79 -17.56 -19.85
C ILE A 236 -9.08 -19.04 -19.73
N HIS A 237 -10.06 -19.52 -20.50
CA HIS A 237 -10.37 -20.93 -20.60
C HIS A 237 -9.34 -21.64 -21.46
N ARG A 238 -8.59 -22.59 -20.89
CA ARG A 238 -7.64 -23.40 -21.67
C ARG A 238 -8.14 -24.83 -21.83
N THR A 239 -8.42 -25.20 -23.07
CA THR A 239 -8.83 -26.57 -23.46
C THR A 239 -7.68 -27.57 -23.52
N ILE A 240 -6.44 -27.14 -23.32
CA ILE A 240 -5.26 -28.01 -23.41
C ILE A 240 -4.73 -28.26 -21.99
N TYR A 241 -5.43 -29.12 -21.25
CA TYR A 241 -4.77 -29.91 -20.20
C TYR A 241 -4.05 -31.04 -20.93
N ASP A 242 -2.73 -30.91 -21.10
CA ASP A 242 -1.89 -32.03 -21.52
C ASP A 242 -1.42 -32.74 -20.25
N PRO A 243 -1.98 -33.89 -19.88
CA PRO A 243 -1.57 -34.64 -18.69
C PRO A 243 -0.11 -35.12 -18.75
N ASN A 244 0.54 -35.05 -19.92
CA ASN A 244 1.95 -35.41 -20.09
C ASN A 244 2.90 -34.22 -19.97
N LYS A 245 2.38 -33.00 -19.84
CA LYS A 245 3.16 -31.85 -19.40
C LYS A 245 3.01 -31.77 -17.89
N GLU A 246 4.03 -32.25 -17.19
CA GLU A 246 4.15 -32.13 -15.74
C GLU A 246 3.86 -30.68 -15.31
N PRO A 247 3.04 -30.48 -14.27
CA PRO A 247 2.72 -29.14 -13.80
C PRO A 247 3.92 -28.48 -13.08
N PHE A 248 4.96 -29.25 -12.72
CA PHE A 248 6.14 -28.79 -11.98
C PHE A 248 7.34 -29.71 -12.17
#